data_AF-A0A162L1S8-F1
#
_entry.id   AF-A0A162L1S8-F1
#
_cell.length_a   1.000
_cell.length_b   1.000
_cell.length_c   1.000
_cell.angle_alpha   90.00
_cell.angle_beta   90.00
_cell.angle_gamma   90.00
#
_symmetry.space_group_name_H-M   'P 1'
#
loop_
_entity.id
_entity.type
_entity.pdbx_description
1 polymer ?
#
loop_
_entity_poly.entity_id
_entity_poly.type
_entity_poly.pdbx_seq_one_letter_code
_entity_poly.pdbx_strand_id
1 'polypeptide(L)'
;MAQRAKQYAEAERAARRHHETLRREKLYADPFIDETLMTDGIPPSCKLDDFKSPRLRKCPLDPKTILWRHAEILGRGMDGVVWRVHFGDKGPFALKVFWDNDPTQIRHYFAAQRECQNAALLQMIRASVEQARKEGGQHPPVVLKDPQTADDAMHNLLCFSEERRAAKSVLPGRCAVRIRGLPRFAQCYGWTMFDVDAMLPQMPRHVRPYPFVEDKIRRSLYDAASPEFYAIVYECIEDGENDPKTVEQAAHFLYVAGFCHGASPLDQNWKSSVLVDHCDIVPPVRYGWSARRYKPYAGARILNKGGAGRIGQGREDSLTGSRTTDSSGR
;
A
#
# COMPACT_ATOMS: atom_id res chain seq x y z
N MET A 1 -38.52 -9.68 -26.54
CA MET A 1 -38.05 -8.46 -25.83
C MET A 1 -36.97 -8.79 -24.78
N ALA A 2 -37.22 -9.70 -23.84
CA ALA A 2 -36.25 -10.08 -22.79
C ALA A 2 -34.89 -10.62 -23.30
N GLN A 3 -34.89 -11.46 -24.35
CA GLN A 3 -33.66 -12.02 -24.94
C GLN A 3 -32.71 -10.93 -25.48
N ARG A 4 -33.26 -9.93 -26.20
CA ARG A 4 -32.49 -8.82 -26.77
C ARG A 4 -31.94 -7.89 -25.69
N ALA A 5 -32.71 -7.65 -24.62
CA ALA A 5 -32.25 -6.87 -23.46
C ALA A 5 -31.08 -7.58 -22.74
N LYS A 6 -31.15 -8.91 -22.60
CA LYS A 6 -30.05 -9.71 -22.02
C LYS A 6 -28.79 -9.67 -22.89
N GLN A 7 -28.93 -9.85 -24.20
CA GLN A 7 -27.81 -9.77 -25.16
C GLN A 7 -27.16 -8.39 -25.16
N TYR A 8 -27.95 -7.32 -25.11
CA TYR A 8 -27.43 -5.95 -25.02
C TYR A 8 -26.65 -5.72 -23.72
N ALA A 9 -27.21 -6.14 -22.58
CA ALA A 9 -26.54 -6.03 -21.29
C ALA A 9 -25.23 -6.86 -21.22
N GLU A 10 -25.20 -8.04 -21.85
CA GLU A 10 -23.99 -8.86 -21.96
C GLU A 10 -22.91 -8.21 -22.84
N ALA A 11 -23.30 -7.65 -23.98
CA ALA A 11 -22.41 -6.91 -24.87
C ALA A 11 -21.83 -5.66 -24.18
N GLU A 12 -22.66 -4.90 -23.46
CA GLU A 12 -22.23 -3.72 -22.71
C GLU A 12 -21.28 -4.10 -21.55
N ARG A 13 -21.53 -5.23 -20.88
CA ARG A 13 -20.60 -5.78 -19.86
C ARG A 13 -19.28 -6.25 -20.50
N ALA A 14 -19.34 -6.87 -21.67
CA ALA A 14 -18.14 -7.32 -22.39
C ALA A 14 -17.28 -6.12 -22.85
N ALA A 15 -17.91 -5.10 -23.42
CA ALA A 15 -17.23 -3.86 -23.82
C ALA A 15 -16.57 -3.16 -22.63
N ARG A 16 -17.28 -3.05 -21.49
CA ARG A 16 -16.70 -2.51 -20.24
C ARG A 16 -15.49 -3.31 -19.77
N ARG A 17 -15.58 -4.65 -19.73
CA ARG A 17 -14.45 -5.51 -19.35
C ARG A 17 -13.24 -5.36 -20.29
N HIS A 18 -13.49 -5.24 -21.59
CA HIS A 18 -12.42 -5.05 -22.57
C HIS A 18 -11.73 -3.69 -22.37
N HIS A 19 -12.50 -2.61 -22.19
CA HIS A 19 -11.96 -1.28 -21.92
C HIS A 19 -11.16 -1.22 -20.60
N GLU A 20 -11.66 -1.85 -19.54
CA GLU A 20 -10.93 -1.97 -18.27
C GLU A 20 -9.62 -2.77 -18.41
N THR A 21 -9.63 -3.81 -19.23
CA THR A 21 -8.44 -4.63 -19.53
C THR A 21 -7.37 -3.80 -20.22
N LEU A 22 -7.72 -3.09 -21.31
CA LEU A 22 -6.80 -2.21 -22.02
C LEU A 22 -6.24 -1.10 -21.12
N ARG A 23 -7.08 -0.51 -20.28
CA ARG A 23 -6.66 0.52 -19.31
C ARG A 23 -5.67 -0.06 -18.30
N ARG A 24 -5.90 -1.29 -17.83
CA ARG A 24 -5.02 -2.00 -16.89
C ARG A 24 -3.67 -2.34 -17.52
N GLU A 25 -3.67 -2.91 -18.72
CA GLU A 25 -2.45 -3.26 -19.45
C GLU A 25 -1.57 -2.02 -19.68
N LYS A 26 -2.18 -0.90 -20.07
CA LYS A 26 -1.47 0.37 -20.21
C LYS A 26 -0.84 0.82 -18.88
N LEU A 27 -1.56 0.70 -17.77
CA LEU A 27 -1.03 1.07 -16.45
C LEU A 27 0.11 0.15 -16.01
N TYR A 28 0.05 -1.15 -16.33
CA TYR A 28 1.10 -2.09 -15.97
C TYR A 28 2.39 -1.92 -16.79
N ALA A 29 2.30 -1.27 -17.95
CA ALA A 29 3.47 -0.87 -18.71
C ALA A 29 4.19 0.37 -18.12
N ASP A 30 3.57 1.11 -17.19
CA ASP A 30 4.19 2.28 -16.58
C ASP A 30 5.37 1.86 -15.69
N PRO A 31 6.60 2.34 -15.95
CA PRO A 31 7.75 2.08 -15.09
C PRO A 31 7.48 2.57 -13.66
N PHE A 32 7.82 1.74 -12.67
CA PHE A 32 7.56 2.03 -11.26
C PHE A 32 8.77 1.84 -10.34
N ILE A 33 9.89 1.39 -10.89
CA ILE A 33 11.19 1.28 -10.22
C ILE A 33 12.23 2.15 -10.91
N ASP A 34 13.22 2.54 -10.14
CA ASP A 34 14.40 3.29 -10.52
C ASP A 34 15.64 2.56 -9.95
N GLU A 35 16.59 2.23 -10.81
CA GLU A 35 17.82 1.50 -10.44
C GLU A 35 18.82 2.35 -9.65
N THR A 36 18.61 3.68 -9.58
CA THR A 36 19.45 4.54 -8.73
C THR A 36 19.29 4.16 -7.26
N LEU A 37 20.41 4.10 -6.54
CA LEU A 37 20.40 3.76 -5.11
C LEU A 37 19.72 4.85 -4.29
N MET A 38 18.90 4.43 -3.35
CA MET A 38 18.32 5.27 -2.31
C MET A 38 19.34 5.49 -1.19
N THR A 39 20.33 6.32 -1.45
CA THR A 39 21.35 6.68 -0.46
C THR A 39 20.85 7.79 0.47
N ASP A 40 21.31 7.73 1.72
CA ASP A 40 21.01 8.75 2.71
C ASP A 40 21.49 10.13 2.25
N GLY A 41 20.69 11.15 2.54
CA GLY A 41 21.01 12.54 2.23
C GLY A 41 20.72 12.99 0.79
N ILE A 42 20.41 12.07 -0.14
CA ILE A 42 19.95 12.42 -1.49
C ILE A 42 18.42 12.35 -1.53
N PRO A 43 17.69 13.48 -1.46
CA PRO A 43 16.24 13.48 -1.55
C PRO A 43 15.78 13.05 -2.95
N PRO A 44 14.56 12.49 -3.09
CA PRO A 44 13.97 12.30 -4.40
C PRO A 44 13.75 13.64 -5.11
N SER A 45 13.78 13.61 -6.44
CA SER A 45 13.39 14.75 -7.27
C SER A 45 11.94 15.14 -6.99
N CYS A 46 11.68 16.45 -6.92
CA CYS A 46 10.34 17.01 -6.71
C CYS A 46 9.81 17.73 -7.96
N LYS A 47 10.29 17.34 -9.16
CA LYS A 47 9.81 17.90 -10.42
C LYS A 47 8.40 17.40 -10.73
N LEU A 48 7.65 18.23 -11.45
CA LEU A 48 6.25 17.95 -11.78
C LEU A 48 6.07 16.63 -12.55
N ASP A 49 7.00 16.29 -13.43
CA ASP A 49 6.92 15.06 -14.21
C ASP A 49 7.24 13.80 -13.39
N ASP A 50 8.05 13.91 -12.33
CA ASP A 50 8.31 12.78 -11.42
C ASP A 50 7.06 12.41 -10.60
N PHE A 51 6.23 13.39 -10.24
CA PHE A 51 4.92 13.12 -9.62
C PHE A 51 3.95 12.41 -10.56
N LYS A 52 4.05 12.62 -11.88
CA LYS A 52 3.20 11.93 -12.88
C LYS A 52 3.66 10.49 -13.12
N SER A 53 4.95 10.23 -12.96
CA SER A 53 5.58 8.93 -13.20
C SER A 53 6.47 8.52 -12.02
N PRO A 54 5.88 8.30 -10.83
CA PRO A 54 6.64 8.02 -9.62
C PRO A 54 7.35 6.67 -9.73
N ARG A 55 8.66 6.66 -9.49
CA ARG A 55 9.49 5.45 -9.49
C ARG A 55 10.23 5.34 -8.16
N LEU A 56 10.17 4.17 -7.54
CA LEU A 56 10.87 3.94 -6.28
C LEU A 56 12.35 3.67 -6.57
N ARG A 57 13.25 4.32 -5.84
CA ARG A 57 14.70 4.06 -5.92
C ARG A 57 15.09 2.73 -5.26
N LYS A 58 16.19 2.16 -5.70
CA LYS A 58 16.69 0.85 -5.25
C LYS A 58 17.24 0.90 -3.82
N CYS A 59 16.95 -0.12 -3.03
CA CYS A 59 17.46 -0.25 -1.68
C CYS A 59 18.99 -0.46 -1.69
N PRO A 60 19.74 0.27 -0.86
CA PRO A 60 21.19 0.08 -0.76
C PRO A 60 21.58 -1.16 0.08
N LEU A 61 20.64 -1.81 0.77
CA LEU A 61 20.89 -3.01 1.55
C LEU A 61 20.85 -4.25 0.64
N ASP A 62 21.86 -5.12 0.77
CA ASP A 62 21.96 -6.34 -0.03
C ASP A 62 21.11 -7.48 0.58
N PRO A 63 20.07 -7.97 -0.11
CA PRO A 63 19.24 -9.09 0.35
C PRO A 63 20.03 -10.36 0.71
N LYS A 64 21.21 -10.58 0.11
CA LYS A 64 22.05 -11.75 0.40
C LYS A 64 22.65 -11.72 1.80
N THR A 65 22.63 -10.57 2.47
CA THR A 65 23.14 -10.40 3.84
C THR A 65 22.06 -10.63 4.91
N ILE A 66 20.84 -10.99 4.53
CA ILE A 66 19.75 -11.21 5.48
C ILE A 66 20.06 -12.38 6.40
N LEU A 67 19.99 -12.13 7.71
CA LEU A 67 20.16 -13.15 8.74
C LEU A 67 18.84 -13.89 9.01
N TRP A 68 18.44 -14.79 8.11
CA TRP A 68 17.17 -15.53 8.19
C TRP A 68 16.93 -16.31 9.49
N ARG A 69 18.01 -16.70 10.20
CA ARG A 69 17.93 -17.34 11.52
C ARG A 69 17.33 -16.45 12.62
N HIS A 70 17.35 -15.12 12.45
CA HIS A 70 16.80 -14.14 13.38
C HIS A 70 15.56 -13.43 12.79
N ALA A 71 15.06 -13.91 11.64
CA ALA A 71 13.90 -13.30 11.01
C ALA A 71 12.62 -13.75 11.72
N GLU A 72 11.59 -12.92 11.65
CA GLU A 72 10.25 -13.23 12.17
C GLU A 72 9.22 -12.82 11.12
N ILE A 73 8.16 -13.59 10.94
CA ILE A 73 7.05 -13.18 10.06
C ILE A 73 6.22 -12.15 10.83
N LEU A 74 6.10 -10.94 10.28
CA LEU A 74 5.28 -9.86 10.85
C LEU A 74 3.84 -9.88 10.36
N GLY A 75 3.60 -10.43 9.17
CA GLY A 75 2.29 -10.43 8.58
C GLY A 75 2.26 -11.10 7.21
N ARG A 76 1.07 -11.53 6.82
CA ARG A 76 0.78 -12.13 5.51
C ARG A 76 -0.59 -11.65 5.09
N GLY A 77 -0.71 -11.20 3.85
CA GLY A 77 -1.96 -10.72 3.31
C GLY A 77 -2.09 -11.00 1.82
N MET A 78 -3.11 -10.42 1.21
CA MET A 78 -3.41 -10.60 -0.20
C MET A 78 -2.25 -10.20 -1.12
N ASP A 79 -1.47 -9.18 -0.73
CA ASP A 79 -0.44 -8.56 -1.57
C ASP A 79 0.94 -9.20 -1.41
N GLY A 80 1.24 -9.73 -0.23
CA GLY A 80 2.57 -10.26 0.06
C GLY A 80 2.71 -10.81 1.47
N VAL A 81 3.96 -11.09 1.81
CA VAL A 81 4.41 -11.52 3.13
C VAL A 81 5.47 -10.55 3.63
N VAL A 82 5.41 -10.24 4.93
CA VAL A 82 6.30 -9.28 5.58
C VAL A 82 7.10 -10.01 6.66
N TRP A 83 8.41 -9.81 6.64
CA TRP A 83 9.31 -10.27 7.69
C TRP A 83 9.96 -9.11 8.42
N ARG A 84 10.21 -9.28 9.72
CA ARG A 84 11.24 -8.57 10.45
C ARG A 84 12.57 -9.22 10.11
N VAL A 85 13.54 -8.46 9.62
CA VAL A 85 14.84 -8.96 9.19
C VAL A 85 15.98 -8.05 9.66
N HIS A 86 17.19 -8.60 9.69
CA HIS A 86 18.44 -7.86 9.83
C HIS A 86 19.31 -8.13 8.60
N PHE A 87 19.97 -7.08 8.09
CA PHE A 87 20.93 -7.14 6.99
C PHE A 87 22.33 -7.03 7.59
N GLY A 88 23.00 -8.17 7.79
CA GLY A 88 24.24 -8.21 8.56
C GLY A 88 24.04 -7.68 10.00
N ASP A 89 24.75 -6.61 10.35
CA ASP A 89 24.69 -5.91 11.64
C ASP A 89 23.62 -4.79 11.69
N LYS A 90 22.92 -4.51 10.57
CA LYS A 90 21.90 -3.47 10.48
C LYS A 90 20.50 -4.05 10.69
N GLY A 91 19.68 -3.36 11.48
CA GLY A 91 18.25 -3.67 11.64
C GLY A 91 17.74 -3.39 13.05
N PRO A 92 16.48 -3.76 13.34
CA PRO A 92 15.57 -4.50 12.46
C PRO A 92 14.92 -3.66 11.33
N PHE A 93 14.53 -4.33 10.24
CA PHE A 93 13.76 -3.77 9.13
C PHE A 93 12.53 -4.64 8.84
N ALA A 94 11.51 -4.06 8.19
CA ALA A 94 10.40 -4.81 7.61
C ALA A 94 10.66 -5.04 6.11
N LEU A 95 10.81 -6.31 5.71
CA LEU A 95 10.93 -6.72 4.31
C LEU A 95 9.57 -7.25 3.83
N LYS A 96 8.92 -6.52 2.92
CA LYS A 96 7.68 -6.96 2.26
C LYS A 96 8.04 -7.55 0.90
N VAL A 97 7.75 -8.83 0.67
CA VAL A 97 7.88 -9.50 -0.63
C VAL A 97 6.49 -9.70 -1.21
N PHE A 98 6.29 -9.31 -2.47
CA PHE A 98 5.01 -9.44 -3.15
C PHE A 98 4.85 -10.84 -3.74
N TRP A 99 3.63 -11.36 -3.72
CA TRP A 99 3.35 -12.69 -4.24
C TRP A 99 3.33 -12.77 -5.77
N ASP A 100 2.99 -11.66 -6.43
CA ASP A 100 2.86 -11.61 -7.89
C ASP A 100 4.14 -10.97 -8.46
N ASN A 101 4.75 -11.59 -9.47
CA ASN A 101 5.92 -11.06 -10.19
C ASN A 101 5.68 -10.80 -11.68
N ASP A 102 4.52 -11.17 -12.19
CA ASP A 102 4.08 -10.90 -13.56
C ASP A 102 2.76 -10.10 -13.55
N PRO A 103 2.76 -8.81 -13.93
CA PRO A 103 1.55 -8.01 -13.95
C PRO A 103 0.50 -8.52 -14.95
N THR A 104 0.88 -9.27 -15.99
CA THR A 104 -0.05 -9.76 -17.02
C THR A 104 -1.01 -10.83 -16.49
N GLN A 105 -0.64 -11.50 -15.39
CA GLN A 105 -1.43 -12.58 -14.79
C GLN A 105 -2.46 -12.07 -13.77
N ILE A 106 -2.47 -10.76 -13.51
CA ILE A 106 -3.23 -10.17 -12.42
C ILE A 106 -4.54 -9.57 -12.92
N ARG A 107 -5.65 -9.98 -12.29
CA ARG A 107 -6.99 -9.46 -12.61
C ARG A 107 -7.35 -8.16 -11.89
N HIS A 108 -6.65 -7.84 -10.80
CA HIS A 108 -6.90 -6.67 -9.93
C HIS A 108 -5.86 -5.56 -10.14
N TYR A 109 -5.13 -5.16 -9.09
CA TYR A 109 -3.98 -4.26 -9.20
C TYR A 109 -2.69 -5.06 -9.01
N PHE A 110 -1.61 -4.61 -9.64
CA PHE A 110 -0.28 -5.15 -9.38
C PHE A 110 0.27 -4.53 -8.09
N ALA A 111 0.33 -5.32 -7.02
CA ALA A 111 0.63 -4.83 -5.67
C ALA A 111 2.02 -4.18 -5.58
N ALA A 112 3.05 -4.81 -6.15
CA ALA A 112 4.40 -4.27 -6.17
C ALA A 112 4.46 -2.89 -6.83
N GLN A 113 3.81 -2.72 -7.97
CA GLN A 113 3.74 -1.43 -8.66
C GLN A 113 3.04 -0.37 -7.81
N ARG A 114 1.87 -0.69 -7.24
CA ARG A 114 1.14 0.26 -6.39
C ARG A 114 1.98 0.67 -5.18
N GLU A 115 2.58 -0.29 -4.48
CA GLU A 115 3.39 -0.01 -3.29
C GLU A 115 4.59 0.88 -3.63
N CYS A 116 5.33 0.54 -4.69
CA CYS A 116 6.48 1.32 -5.15
C CYS A 116 6.08 2.76 -5.49
N GLN A 117 5.01 2.95 -6.28
CA GLN A 117 4.53 4.28 -6.67
C GLN A 117 4.07 5.09 -5.45
N ASN A 118 3.35 4.47 -4.51
CA ASN A 118 2.91 5.14 -3.29
C ASN A 118 4.09 5.52 -2.38
N ALA A 119 5.05 4.63 -2.19
CA ALA A 119 6.26 4.93 -1.43
C ALA A 119 7.06 6.07 -2.08
N ALA A 120 7.23 6.06 -3.39
CA ALA A 120 7.92 7.12 -4.12
C ALA A 120 7.19 8.48 -3.98
N LEU A 121 5.86 8.50 -4.16
CA LEU A 121 5.06 9.71 -3.96
C LEU A 121 5.19 10.25 -2.53
N LEU A 122 5.06 9.40 -1.50
CA LEU A 122 5.20 9.82 -0.11
C LEU A 122 6.61 10.38 0.19
N GLN A 123 7.66 9.81 -0.41
CA GLN A 123 9.02 10.34 -0.31
C GLN A 123 9.15 11.71 -0.99
N MET A 124 8.58 11.90 -2.19
CA MET A 124 8.59 13.19 -2.90
C MET A 124 7.79 14.26 -2.15
N ILE A 125 6.62 13.91 -1.61
CA ILE A 125 5.80 14.81 -0.78
C ILE A 125 6.59 15.23 0.46
N ARG A 126 7.24 14.29 1.16
CA ARG A 126 8.10 14.61 2.32
C ARG A 126 9.24 15.56 1.93
N ALA A 127 9.99 15.22 0.87
CA ALA A 127 11.10 16.02 0.39
C ALA A 127 10.67 17.44 0.01
N SER A 128 9.52 17.58 -0.65
CA SER A 128 8.94 18.87 -1.02
C SER A 128 8.64 19.76 0.18
N VAL A 129 8.01 19.21 1.23
CA VAL A 129 7.70 19.96 2.46
C VAL A 129 8.99 20.30 3.23
N GLU A 130 9.93 19.37 3.31
CA GLU A 130 11.22 19.60 3.97
C GLU A 130 12.05 20.66 3.25
N GLN A 131 12.07 20.64 1.91
CA GLN A 131 12.71 21.65 1.09
C GLN A 131 12.08 23.02 1.32
N ALA A 132 10.74 23.12 1.27
CA ALA A 132 10.05 24.37 1.57
C ALA A 132 10.38 24.91 2.97
N ARG A 133 10.55 24.02 3.96
CA ARG A 133 10.99 24.40 5.32
C ARG A 133 12.43 24.91 5.35
N LYS A 134 13.36 24.26 4.63
CA LYS A 134 14.77 24.70 4.49
C LYS A 134 14.87 26.06 3.78
N GLU A 135 13.97 26.33 2.84
CA GLU A 135 13.81 27.61 2.13
C GLU A 135 13.10 28.69 2.99
N GLY A 136 13.11 28.56 4.32
CA GLY A 136 12.51 29.53 5.25
C GLY A 136 10.98 29.50 5.30
N GLY A 137 10.33 28.50 4.71
CA GLY A 137 8.87 28.34 4.75
C GLY A 137 8.10 29.32 3.86
N GLN A 138 8.77 30.00 2.93
CA GLN A 138 8.15 31.01 2.06
C GLN A 138 7.27 30.40 0.96
N HIS A 139 7.58 29.17 0.55
CA HIS A 139 6.93 28.46 -0.56
C HIS A 139 6.46 27.04 -0.17
N PRO A 140 5.56 26.89 0.84
CA PRO A 140 5.00 25.60 1.18
C PRO A 140 4.07 25.09 0.07
N PRO A 141 3.86 23.77 -0.07
CA PRO A 141 2.75 23.26 -0.86
C PRO A 141 1.42 23.87 -0.43
N VAL A 142 0.62 24.30 -1.39
CA VAL A 142 -0.72 24.86 -1.17
C VAL A 142 -1.72 23.99 -1.92
N VAL A 143 -2.59 23.31 -1.18
CA VAL A 143 -3.54 22.32 -1.72
C VAL A 143 -4.98 22.80 -1.49
N LEU A 144 -5.92 22.32 -2.29
CA LEU A 144 -7.35 22.52 -2.06
C LEU A 144 -7.74 21.87 -0.74
N LYS A 145 -8.53 22.59 0.08
CA LYS A 145 -8.99 22.13 1.40
C LYS A 145 -10.03 21.00 1.28
N ASP A 146 -10.93 21.13 0.31
CA ASP A 146 -12.03 20.21 0.05
C ASP A 146 -12.00 19.77 -1.42
N PRO A 147 -11.03 18.91 -1.79
CA PRO A 147 -10.96 18.34 -3.13
C PRO A 147 -12.06 17.27 -3.31
N GLN A 148 -12.79 17.32 -4.42
CA GLN A 148 -13.96 16.45 -4.63
C GLN A 148 -13.84 15.56 -5.87
N THR A 149 -13.03 15.97 -6.85
CA THR A 149 -12.91 15.29 -8.14
C THR A 149 -11.55 14.63 -8.32
N ALA A 150 -11.42 13.77 -9.35
CA ALA A 150 -10.13 13.21 -9.74
C ALA A 150 -9.14 14.32 -10.16
N ASP A 151 -9.65 15.38 -10.80
CA ASP A 151 -8.84 16.52 -11.21
C ASP A 151 -8.39 17.35 -10.01
N ASP A 152 -9.26 17.55 -9.01
CA ASP A 152 -8.88 18.19 -7.74
C ASP A 152 -7.81 17.36 -7.01
N ALA A 153 -7.96 16.03 -7.00
CA ALA A 153 -6.99 15.12 -6.38
C ALA A 153 -5.63 15.16 -7.09
N MET A 154 -5.63 15.13 -8.42
CA MET A 154 -4.42 15.29 -9.23
C MET A 154 -3.79 16.67 -9.03
N HIS A 155 -4.61 17.73 -9.02
CA HIS A 155 -4.14 19.09 -8.73
C HIS A 155 -3.42 19.16 -7.39
N ASN A 156 -4.04 18.63 -6.33
CA ASN A 156 -3.46 18.61 -5.00
C ASN A 156 -2.14 17.81 -4.94
N LEU A 157 -2.07 16.65 -5.60
CA LEU A 157 -0.83 15.87 -5.65
C LEU A 157 0.29 16.67 -6.33
N LEU A 158 -0.01 17.33 -7.46
CA LEU A 158 0.97 18.11 -8.20
C LEU A 158 1.38 19.40 -7.48
N CYS A 159 0.59 19.92 -6.53
CA CYS A 159 0.98 21.07 -5.71
C CYS A 159 2.23 20.85 -4.85
N PHE A 160 2.66 19.61 -4.67
CA PHE A 160 3.93 19.29 -4.04
C PHE A 160 5.13 19.40 -4.99
N SER A 161 4.94 19.62 -6.29
CA SER A 161 6.06 19.83 -7.21
C SER A 161 6.72 21.20 -7.01
N GLU A 162 8.01 21.30 -7.30
CA GLU A 162 8.76 22.56 -7.24
C GLU A 162 8.09 23.68 -8.05
N GLU A 163 7.65 23.35 -9.27
CA GLU A 163 7.00 24.27 -10.20
C GLU A 163 5.69 24.82 -9.63
N ARG A 164 4.87 23.97 -9.00
CA ARG A 164 3.60 24.40 -8.41
C ARG A 164 3.81 25.18 -7.12
N ARG A 165 4.77 24.79 -6.28
CA ARG A 165 5.16 25.56 -5.08
C ARG A 165 5.64 26.97 -5.46
N ALA A 166 6.47 27.07 -6.50
CA ALA A 166 6.99 28.36 -6.98
C ALA A 166 5.88 29.25 -7.56
N ALA A 167 4.95 28.68 -8.31
CA ALA A 167 3.87 29.43 -8.99
C ALA A 167 2.82 30.04 -8.03
N LYS A 168 2.73 29.57 -6.77
CA LYS A 168 1.73 30.02 -5.76
C LYS A 168 0.28 30.02 -6.27
N SER A 169 -0.01 29.20 -7.29
CA SER A 169 -1.31 29.22 -7.96
C SER A 169 -2.35 28.48 -7.13
N VAL A 170 -3.40 29.19 -6.72
CA VAL A 170 -4.62 28.60 -6.18
C VAL A 170 -5.73 28.86 -7.17
N LEU A 171 -6.60 27.86 -7.38
CA LEU A 171 -7.78 28.04 -8.22
C LEU A 171 -8.69 29.14 -7.64
N PRO A 172 -9.06 30.18 -8.41
CA PRO A 172 -9.91 31.26 -7.93
C PRO A 172 -11.21 30.73 -7.32
N GLY A 173 -11.62 31.27 -6.17
CA GLY A 173 -12.87 30.90 -5.49
C GLY A 173 -12.85 29.58 -4.72
N ARG A 174 -11.72 28.86 -4.66
CA ARG A 174 -11.58 27.63 -3.86
C ARG A 174 -10.77 27.88 -2.59
N CYS A 175 -11.21 27.28 -1.48
CA CYS A 175 -10.45 27.31 -0.23
C CYS A 175 -9.21 26.43 -0.33
N ALA A 176 -8.06 26.95 0.14
CA ALA A 176 -6.79 26.24 0.13
C ALA A 176 -6.12 26.22 1.50
N VAL A 177 -5.25 25.22 1.72
CA VAL A 177 -4.49 25.03 2.96
C VAL A 177 -3.01 24.93 2.62
N ARG A 178 -2.17 25.55 3.46
CA ARG A 178 -0.71 25.42 3.38
C ARG A 178 -0.26 24.18 4.16
N ILE A 179 0.46 23.30 3.49
CA ILE A 179 1.05 22.12 4.12
C ILE A 179 2.41 22.51 4.71
N ARG A 180 2.52 22.43 6.05
CA ARG A 180 3.74 22.82 6.78
C ARG A 180 4.44 21.67 7.48
N GLY A 181 3.81 20.50 7.51
CA GLY A 181 4.32 19.29 8.14
C GLY A 181 3.60 18.08 7.56
N LEU A 182 4.14 16.91 7.89
CA LEU A 182 3.54 15.63 7.53
C LEU A 182 3.22 14.83 8.79
N PRO A 183 2.17 13.99 8.75
CA PRO A 183 2.05 12.90 9.71
C PRO A 183 3.22 11.91 9.55
N ARG A 184 3.41 11.05 10.56
CA ARG A 184 4.41 9.99 10.49
C ARG A 184 3.94 8.88 9.54
N PHE A 185 4.78 8.56 8.56
CA PHE A 185 4.68 7.36 7.72
C PHE A 185 5.93 6.51 7.92
N ALA A 186 5.81 5.19 7.74
CA ALA A 186 6.94 4.28 7.82
C ALA A 186 8.02 4.69 6.82
N GLN A 187 9.26 4.79 7.28
CA GLN A 187 10.37 5.11 6.38
C GLN A 187 10.56 3.97 5.36
N CYS A 188 10.54 4.31 4.07
CA CYS A 188 10.89 3.38 3.00
C CYS A 188 12.38 3.52 2.67
N TYR A 189 13.08 2.39 2.59
CA TYR A 189 14.50 2.28 2.23
C TYR A 189 14.71 1.82 0.79
N GLY A 190 13.65 1.67 0.00
CA GLY A 190 13.70 1.38 -1.43
C GLY A 190 13.29 -0.04 -1.79
N TRP A 191 13.19 -0.29 -3.09
CA TRP A 191 12.86 -1.61 -3.63
C TRP A 191 14.10 -2.48 -3.76
N THR A 192 13.93 -3.80 -3.70
CA THR A 192 14.97 -4.77 -3.98
C THR A 192 14.37 -6.01 -4.62
N MET A 193 15.23 -6.93 -5.05
CA MET A 193 14.81 -8.18 -5.67
C MET A 193 15.01 -9.36 -4.72
N PHE A 194 13.97 -10.15 -4.57
CA PHE A 194 13.96 -11.35 -3.76
C PHE A 194 14.04 -12.56 -4.68
N ASP A 195 15.19 -13.24 -4.66
CA ASP A 195 15.43 -14.48 -5.39
C ASP A 195 15.02 -15.67 -4.52
N VAL A 196 13.93 -16.32 -4.86
CA VAL A 196 13.37 -17.47 -4.14
C VAL A 196 14.37 -18.62 -4.04
N ASP A 197 15.10 -18.92 -5.11
CA ASP A 197 16.03 -20.05 -5.16
C ASP A 197 17.26 -19.79 -4.29
N ALA A 198 17.71 -18.54 -4.23
CA ALA A 198 18.82 -18.15 -3.36
C ALA A 198 18.39 -18.03 -1.88
N MET A 199 17.18 -17.53 -1.60
CA MET A 199 16.78 -17.15 -0.24
C MET A 199 16.10 -18.29 0.54
N LEU A 200 15.19 -19.05 -0.09
CA LEU A 200 14.43 -20.08 0.63
C LEU A 200 15.28 -21.19 1.27
N PRO A 201 16.39 -21.66 0.67
CA PRO A 201 17.25 -22.66 1.30
C PRO A 201 17.85 -22.18 2.62
N GLN A 202 18.07 -20.86 2.76
CA GLN A 202 18.64 -20.24 3.95
C GLN A 202 17.62 -20.04 5.08
N MET A 203 16.32 -20.14 4.77
CA MET A 203 15.25 -19.90 5.73
C MET A 203 14.99 -21.12 6.63
N PRO A 204 15.07 -20.95 7.97
CA PRO A 204 14.48 -21.90 8.90
C PRO A 204 13.00 -22.14 8.61
N ARG A 205 12.51 -23.35 8.92
CA ARG A 205 11.11 -23.74 8.60
C ARG A 205 10.07 -22.76 9.15
N HIS A 206 10.28 -22.20 10.34
CA HIS A 206 9.31 -21.32 11.00
C HIS A 206 9.16 -19.94 10.32
N VAL A 207 10.13 -19.51 9.51
CA VAL A 207 10.05 -18.24 8.74
C VAL A 207 9.74 -18.45 7.26
N ARG A 208 9.63 -19.70 6.80
CA ARG A 208 9.30 -19.96 5.39
C ARG A 208 7.90 -19.46 5.06
N PRO A 209 7.71 -18.82 3.89
CA PRO A 209 6.38 -18.43 3.45
C PRO A 209 5.54 -19.69 3.20
N TYR A 210 4.25 -19.61 3.50
CA TYR A 210 3.26 -20.61 3.07
C TYR A 210 2.32 -19.91 2.09
N PRO A 211 1.72 -20.64 1.14
CA PRO A 211 0.79 -20.05 0.19
C PRO A 211 -0.33 -19.29 0.90
N PHE A 212 -0.64 -18.10 0.39
CA PHE A 212 -1.84 -17.36 0.77
C PHE A 212 -3.04 -17.96 0.02
N VAL A 213 -4.12 -18.24 0.75
CA VAL A 213 -5.37 -18.79 0.18
C VAL A 213 -6.54 -18.04 0.77
N GLU A 214 -7.28 -17.33 -0.08
CA GLU A 214 -8.54 -16.66 0.26
C GLU A 214 -9.53 -16.86 -0.88
N ASP A 215 -10.69 -17.46 -0.57
CA ASP A 215 -11.71 -17.88 -1.53
C ASP A 215 -11.14 -18.67 -2.73
N LYS A 216 -11.08 -18.05 -3.91
CA LYS A 216 -10.59 -18.62 -5.17
C LYS A 216 -9.19 -18.13 -5.54
N ILE A 217 -8.58 -17.32 -4.69
CA ILE A 217 -7.27 -16.72 -4.91
C ILE A 217 -6.25 -17.53 -4.12
N ARG A 218 -5.33 -18.17 -4.84
CA ARG A 218 -4.15 -18.81 -4.26
C ARG A 218 -2.90 -18.10 -4.78
N ARG A 219 -2.03 -17.70 -3.86
CA ARG A 219 -0.78 -17.00 -4.15
C ARG A 219 0.38 -17.64 -3.40
N SER A 220 1.53 -17.74 -4.05
CA SER A 220 2.64 -18.57 -3.57
C SER A 220 3.95 -18.14 -4.23
N LEU A 221 5.04 -18.13 -3.46
CA LEU A 221 6.38 -17.93 -4.02
C LEU A 221 6.93 -19.20 -4.71
N TYR A 222 6.28 -20.35 -4.52
CA TYR A 222 6.76 -21.64 -5.02
C TYR A 222 6.27 -21.98 -6.42
N ASP A 223 5.23 -21.31 -6.90
CA ASP A 223 4.49 -21.73 -8.10
C ASP A 223 4.66 -20.73 -9.26
N ALA A 224 5.56 -19.76 -9.14
CA ALA A 224 5.80 -18.77 -10.17
C ALA A 224 6.79 -19.27 -11.23
N ALA A 225 6.63 -18.79 -12.46
CA ALA A 225 7.53 -19.13 -13.57
C ALA A 225 8.93 -18.50 -13.42
N SER A 226 9.03 -17.37 -12.71
CA SER A 226 10.29 -16.71 -12.37
C SER A 226 10.57 -16.82 -10.87
N PRO A 227 11.83 -17.06 -10.45
CA PRO A 227 12.22 -17.07 -9.04
C PRO A 227 12.39 -15.67 -8.46
N GLU A 228 12.36 -14.61 -9.28
CA GLU A 228 12.58 -13.24 -8.85
C GLU A 228 11.26 -12.53 -8.51
N PHE A 229 11.18 -11.98 -7.30
CA PHE A 229 10.01 -11.26 -6.80
C PHE A 229 10.39 -9.89 -6.29
N TYR A 230 9.55 -8.90 -6.61
CA TYR A 230 9.70 -7.57 -6.05
C TYR A 230 9.60 -7.61 -4.53
N ALA A 231 10.45 -6.83 -3.88
CA ALA A 231 10.40 -6.60 -2.45
C ALA A 231 10.68 -5.14 -2.13
N ILE A 232 10.20 -4.67 -0.99
CA ILE A 232 10.51 -3.33 -0.47
C ILE A 232 10.93 -3.44 0.99
N VAL A 233 11.95 -2.66 1.34
CA VAL A 233 12.47 -2.58 2.69
C VAL A 233 11.92 -1.32 3.36
N TYR A 234 11.34 -1.49 4.55
CA TYR A 234 10.79 -0.44 5.37
C TYR A 234 11.41 -0.44 6.77
N GLU A 235 11.23 0.67 7.47
CA GLU A 235 11.34 0.74 8.92
C GLU A 235 10.48 -0.33 9.57
N CYS A 236 11.05 -1.05 10.54
CA CYS A 236 10.27 -1.97 11.35
C CYS A 236 9.49 -1.18 12.38
N ILE A 237 8.16 -1.12 12.23
CA ILE A 237 7.28 -0.49 13.21
C ILE A 237 6.85 -1.54 14.22
N GLU A 238 7.18 -1.31 15.50
CA GLU A 238 6.73 -2.15 16.60
C GLU A 238 5.20 -2.15 16.73
N ASP A 239 4.67 -3.31 17.11
CA ASP A 239 3.27 -3.44 17.42
C ASP A 239 2.92 -2.57 18.63
N GLY A 240 1.81 -1.85 18.50
CA GLY A 240 1.35 -0.92 19.52
C GLY A 240 -0.04 -0.41 19.19
N GLU A 241 -0.69 0.16 20.20
CA GLU A 241 -2.05 0.67 20.07
C GLU A 241 -2.12 1.83 19.08
N ASN A 242 -3.17 1.83 18.27
CA ASN A 242 -3.46 2.92 17.35
C ASN A 242 -4.30 3.99 18.06
N ASP A 243 -3.82 5.23 18.06
CA ASP A 243 -4.61 6.39 18.47
C ASP A 243 -5.51 6.85 17.31
N PRO A 244 -6.84 6.82 17.46
CA PRO A 244 -7.76 7.22 16.40
C PRO A 244 -7.52 8.65 15.90
N LYS A 245 -7.09 9.59 16.75
CA LYS A 245 -6.86 10.98 16.33
C LYS A 245 -5.63 11.09 15.42
N THR A 246 -4.56 10.40 15.76
CA THR A 246 -3.33 10.35 14.95
C THR A 246 -3.61 9.69 13.59
N VAL A 247 -4.37 8.60 13.57
CA VAL A 247 -4.79 7.93 12.31
C VAL A 247 -5.68 8.85 11.47
N GLU A 248 -6.61 9.58 12.09
CA GLU A 248 -7.45 10.55 11.39
C GLU A 248 -6.65 11.69 10.77
N GLN A 249 -5.65 12.22 11.49
CA GLN A 249 -4.75 13.25 10.96
C GLN A 249 -3.97 12.73 9.74
N ALA A 250 -3.47 11.50 9.80
CA ALA A 250 -2.77 10.87 8.68
C ALA A 250 -3.71 10.64 7.48
N ALA A 251 -4.91 10.13 7.71
CA ALA A 251 -5.92 9.92 6.69
C ALA A 251 -6.40 11.24 6.05
N HIS A 252 -6.58 12.29 6.86
CA HIS A 252 -6.93 13.61 6.36
C HIS A 252 -5.81 14.20 5.49
N PHE A 253 -4.55 14.03 5.90
CA PHE A 253 -3.41 14.42 5.09
C PHE A 253 -3.39 13.70 3.73
N LEU A 254 -3.57 12.38 3.74
CA LEU A 254 -3.64 11.56 2.52
C LEU A 254 -4.78 12.05 1.59
N TYR A 255 -5.95 12.33 2.16
CA TYR A 255 -7.09 12.90 1.44
C TYR A 255 -6.73 14.23 0.77
N VAL A 256 -6.21 15.22 1.52
CA VAL A 256 -5.84 16.51 0.91
C VAL A 256 -4.63 16.41 -0.02
N ALA A 257 -3.80 15.37 0.08
CA ALA A 257 -2.71 15.11 -0.86
C ALA A 257 -3.17 14.39 -2.15
N GLY A 258 -4.45 14.04 -2.27
CA GLY A 258 -5.03 13.43 -3.48
C GLY A 258 -5.27 11.92 -3.39
N PHE A 259 -4.85 11.27 -2.31
CA PHE A 259 -5.03 9.83 -2.14
C PHE A 259 -6.46 9.50 -1.69
N CYS A 260 -6.98 8.37 -2.16
CA CYS A 260 -8.16 7.74 -1.55
C CYS A 260 -7.79 6.40 -0.93
N HIS A 261 -8.53 5.95 0.08
CA HIS A 261 -8.35 4.62 0.65
C HIS A 261 -8.81 3.48 -0.29
N GLY A 262 -8.29 2.29 0.00
CA GLY A 262 -8.71 1.00 -0.51
C GLY A 262 -10.18 0.69 -0.24
N ALA A 263 -10.65 -0.49 -0.65
CA ALA A 263 -12.09 -0.79 -0.59
C ALA A 263 -12.53 -0.97 0.87
N SER A 264 -11.61 -1.45 1.69
CA SER A 264 -11.76 -1.69 3.12
C SER A 264 -10.46 -1.26 3.77
N PRO A 265 -10.34 -0.03 4.30
CA PRO A 265 -9.20 0.30 5.15
C PRO A 265 -9.22 -0.63 6.35
N LEU A 266 -8.12 -1.34 6.58
CA LEU A 266 -8.01 -2.35 7.62
C LEU A 266 -7.19 -1.82 8.79
N ASP A 267 -7.64 -2.10 10.02
CA ASP A 267 -6.92 -1.75 11.24
C ASP A 267 -5.54 -2.40 11.30
N GLN A 268 -5.41 -3.63 10.78
CA GLN A 268 -4.15 -4.37 10.71
C GLN A 268 -3.06 -3.69 9.86
N ASN A 269 -3.44 -2.75 8.99
CA ASN A 269 -2.52 -1.97 8.18
C ASN A 269 -1.93 -0.78 8.95
N TRP A 270 -2.33 -0.59 10.20
CA TRP A 270 -1.85 0.46 11.10
C TRP A 270 -1.18 -0.16 12.33
N LYS A 271 0.06 0.25 12.59
CA LYS A 271 0.82 -0.15 13.80
C LYS A 271 1.33 1.09 14.50
N SER A 272 1.05 1.24 15.79
CA SER A 272 1.46 2.44 16.56
C SER A 272 1.08 3.75 15.85
N SER A 273 -0.13 3.79 15.28
CA SER A 273 -0.71 4.89 14.48
C SER A 273 0.01 5.21 13.16
N VAL A 274 0.85 4.31 12.65
CA VAL A 274 1.55 4.45 11.37
C VAL A 274 1.01 3.44 10.37
N LEU A 275 0.67 3.93 9.17
CA LEU A 275 0.31 3.09 8.03
C LEU A 275 1.55 2.30 7.58
N VAL A 276 1.46 0.96 7.63
CA VAL A 276 2.55 0.05 7.26
C VAL A 276 2.31 -0.68 5.94
N ASP A 277 1.09 -0.62 5.40
CA ASP A 277 0.74 -1.16 4.09
C ASP A 277 0.32 -0.02 3.15
N HIS A 278 1.20 0.35 2.23
CA HIS A 278 0.91 1.47 1.33
C HIS A 278 -0.08 1.09 0.21
N CYS A 279 -0.46 -0.18 0.05
CA CYS A 279 -1.43 -0.60 -0.96
C CYS A 279 -2.86 -0.24 -0.55
N ASP A 280 -3.06 0.11 0.73
CA ASP A 280 -4.31 0.62 1.27
C ASP A 280 -4.64 2.05 0.83
N ILE A 281 -3.69 2.75 0.21
CA ILE A 281 -3.93 4.05 -0.41
C ILE A 281 -3.80 3.96 -1.92
N VAL A 282 -4.57 4.76 -2.64
CA VAL A 282 -4.55 4.82 -4.10
C VAL A 282 -4.36 6.27 -4.54
N PRO A 283 -3.32 6.58 -5.31
CA PRO A 283 -3.08 7.93 -5.77
C PRO A 283 -4.00 8.27 -6.95
N PRO A 284 -4.18 9.56 -7.28
CA PRO A 284 -5.01 10.00 -8.40
C PRO A 284 -4.73 9.25 -9.70
N VAL A 285 -5.79 8.94 -10.45
CA VAL A 285 -5.75 8.39 -11.82
C VAL A 285 -5.17 6.97 -11.94
N ARG A 286 -4.65 6.37 -10.86
CA ARG A 286 -4.22 4.96 -10.84
C ARG A 286 -5.38 3.98 -10.70
N TYR A 287 -5.12 2.73 -11.06
CA TYR A 287 -6.11 1.67 -10.96
C TYR A 287 -6.61 1.51 -9.53
N GLY A 288 -7.92 1.61 -9.35
CA GLY A 288 -8.59 1.56 -8.05
C GLY A 288 -8.91 2.93 -7.45
N TRP A 289 -8.46 4.05 -8.00
CA TRP A 289 -8.89 5.36 -7.50
C TRP A 289 -10.41 5.54 -7.73
N SER A 290 -11.14 6.10 -6.77
CA SER A 290 -12.59 6.26 -6.88
C SER A 290 -13.10 7.50 -6.17
N ALA A 291 -13.85 8.34 -6.88
CA ALA A 291 -14.51 9.52 -6.30
C ALA A 291 -15.43 9.16 -5.11
N ARG A 292 -16.08 7.99 -5.14
CA ARG A 292 -16.92 7.50 -4.03
C ARG A 292 -16.13 7.28 -2.73
N ARG A 293 -14.83 6.95 -2.85
CA ARG A 293 -13.93 6.67 -1.73
C ARG A 293 -13.02 7.85 -1.39
N TYR A 294 -12.96 8.86 -2.26
CA TYR A 294 -12.16 10.06 -2.07
C TYR A 294 -12.90 11.05 -1.16
N LYS A 295 -12.71 10.88 0.15
CA LYS A 295 -13.35 11.66 1.21
C LYS A 295 -12.52 11.56 2.48
N PRO A 296 -12.67 12.49 3.43
CA PRO A 296 -12.08 12.33 4.75
C PRO A 296 -12.67 11.11 5.48
N TYR A 297 -11.82 10.39 6.22
CA TYR A 297 -12.22 9.28 7.07
C TYR A 297 -11.89 9.59 8.52
N ALA A 298 -12.85 9.39 9.42
CA ALA A 298 -12.61 9.41 10.85
C ALA A 298 -11.69 8.22 11.23
N GLY A 299 -10.73 8.44 12.12
CA GLY A 299 -9.77 7.40 12.49
C GLY A 299 -10.44 6.20 13.15
N ALA A 300 -11.47 6.42 13.98
CA ALA A 300 -12.28 5.36 14.57
C ALA A 300 -12.97 4.46 13.53
N ARG A 301 -13.29 5.01 12.35
CA ARG A 301 -13.89 4.23 11.25
C ARG A 301 -12.85 3.37 10.53
N ILE A 302 -11.63 3.89 10.35
CA ILE A 302 -10.50 3.13 9.78
C ILE A 302 -10.12 1.98 10.70
N LEU A 303 -10.11 2.23 12.00
CA LEU A 303 -9.72 1.25 13.02
C LEU A 303 -10.88 0.31 13.43
N ASN A 304 -12.06 0.45 12.82
CA ASN A 304 -13.18 -0.40 13.18
C ASN A 304 -13.01 -1.79 12.58
N LYS A 305 -12.63 -2.75 13.44
CA LYS A 305 -12.47 -4.18 13.12
C LYS A 305 -13.72 -4.82 12.49
N GLY A 306 -14.89 -4.20 12.63
CA GLY A 306 -16.20 -4.73 12.25
C GLY A 306 -16.64 -4.51 10.79
N GLY A 307 -15.83 -3.92 9.92
CA GLY A 307 -16.15 -3.80 8.48
C GLY A 307 -16.01 -5.12 7.71
N ALA A 308 -15.20 -6.05 8.22
CA ALA A 308 -15.05 -7.42 7.72
C ALA A 308 -16.12 -8.35 8.31
N GLY A 309 -17.38 -8.04 8.06
CA GLY A 309 -18.49 -8.91 8.44
C GLY A 309 -18.52 -10.17 7.57
N ARG A 310 -18.08 -11.30 8.15
CA ARG A 310 -18.23 -12.72 7.73
C ARG A 310 -17.27 -13.26 6.66
N ILE A 311 -16.04 -13.57 7.06
CA ILE A 311 -15.35 -14.76 6.53
C ILE A 311 -14.67 -15.49 7.70
N GLY A 312 -15.23 -16.64 8.06
CA GLY A 312 -14.46 -17.78 8.57
C GLY A 312 -13.87 -17.75 10.00
N GLN A 313 -14.67 -17.53 11.04
CA GLN A 313 -14.41 -18.23 12.32
C GLN A 313 -15.23 -19.51 12.34
N GLY A 314 -14.60 -20.60 11.87
CA GLY A 314 -15.10 -21.95 12.06
C GLY A 314 -14.90 -22.36 13.52
N ARG A 315 -16.03 -22.55 14.20
CA ARG A 315 -16.26 -23.28 15.46
C ARG A 315 -15.06 -24.04 16.03
N GLU A 316 -14.53 -23.55 17.14
CA GLU A 316 -14.09 -24.42 18.22
C GLU A 316 -15.35 -24.89 18.96
N ASP A 317 -15.84 -26.09 18.60
CA ASP A 317 -16.81 -26.78 19.46
C ASP A 317 -16.04 -27.37 20.64
N SER A 318 -16.12 -26.63 21.74
CA SER A 318 -15.83 -27.06 23.10
C SER A 318 -16.63 -28.31 23.47
N LEU A 319 -15.97 -29.47 23.51
CA LEU A 319 -16.46 -30.67 24.21
C LEU A 319 -16.12 -30.57 25.69
N THR A 320 -16.94 -29.85 26.45
CA THR A 320 -17.09 -30.09 27.89
C THR A 320 -18.57 -30.07 28.21
N GLY A 321 -19.10 -31.21 28.66
CA GLY A 321 -20.53 -31.42 28.87
C GLY A 321 -20.79 -32.77 29.51
N SER A 322 -20.33 -32.91 30.74
CA SER A 322 -20.76 -33.93 31.68
C SER A 322 -22.29 -33.94 31.84
N ARG A 323 -22.90 -35.13 31.78
CA ARG A 323 -24.18 -35.39 32.43
C ARG A 323 -24.17 -36.75 33.10
N THR A 324 -24.35 -36.69 34.41
CA THR A 324 -24.57 -37.75 35.38
C THR A 324 -26.00 -38.32 35.32
N THR A 325 -26.15 -39.49 35.95
CA THR A 325 -27.37 -40.21 36.41
C THR A 325 -28.16 -40.93 35.30
N ASP A 326 -28.67 -42.16 35.47
CA ASP A 326 -28.93 -42.92 36.69
C ASP A 326 -29.06 -44.44 36.41
N SER A 327 -29.02 -45.16 37.52
CA SER A 327 -29.14 -46.57 37.84
C SER A 327 -30.37 -47.36 37.31
N SER A 328 -30.13 -48.65 37.07
CA SER A 328 -30.96 -49.85 37.37
C SER A 328 -30.49 -50.97 36.41
N GLY A 329 -30.26 -52.22 36.79
CA GLY A 329 -30.60 -52.99 37.97
C GLY A 329 -30.86 -54.43 37.49
N ARG A 330 -30.05 -55.37 37.98
CA ARG A 330 -30.03 -56.84 37.77
C ARG A 330 -29.16 -57.39 36.66
#